data_AF-A0A841DCT3-F1
#
_entry.id   AF-A0A841DCT3-F1
#
_cell.length_a   1.000
_cell.length_b   1.000
_cell.length_c   1.000
_cell.angle_alpha   90.00
_cell.angle_beta   90.00
_cell.angle_gamma   90.00
#
_symmetry.space_group_name_H-M   'P 1'
#
loop_
_entity.id
_entity.type
_entity.pdbx_description
1 polymer ?
#
loop_
_entity_poly.entity_id
_entity_poly.type
_entity_poly.pdbx_seq_one_letter_code
_entity_poly.pdbx_strand_id
1 'polypeptide(L)'
;MLEDVTSSVVRAALKGLAQRQRVIADNIANIETPGFLAGRVQFEEALRTAVKSGSAPGQVEPETARSLEPTRENGNNVNLDHETLSHMDTVLRYQTMLKALDAKHNLLRTVARGGM
;
A
#
# COMPACT_ATOMS: atom_id res chain seq x y z
N MET A 1 2.27 -21.55 11.95
CA MET A 1 1.07 -20.70 12.06
C MET A 1 1.43 -19.21 12.11
N LEU A 2 2.08 -18.69 13.17
CA LEU A 2 2.42 -17.26 13.29
C LEU A 2 3.31 -16.72 12.13
N GLU A 3 4.23 -17.53 11.63
CA GLU A 3 5.11 -17.13 10.52
C GLU A 3 4.38 -16.94 9.20
N ASP A 4 3.30 -17.69 8.96
CA ASP A 4 2.48 -17.56 7.76
C ASP A 4 1.68 -16.24 7.81
N VAL A 5 1.15 -15.92 8.98
CA VAL A 5 0.44 -14.67 9.27
C VAL A 5 1.32 -13.46 8.99
N THR A 6 2.54 -13.37 9.57
CA THR A 6 3.44 -12.24 9.28
C THR A 6 3.78 -12.14 7.79
N SER A 7 3.98 -13.28 7.11
CA SER A 7 4.27 -13.28 5.68
C SER A 7 3.09 -12.79 4.84
N SER A 8 1.88 -13.18 5.22
CA SER A 8 0.62 -12.78 4.58
C SER A 8 0.36 -11.30 4.76
N VAL A 9 0.64 -10.73 5.95
CA VAL A 9 0.51 -9.30 6.24
C VAL A 9 1.45 -8.48 5.35
N VAL A 10 2.72 -8.86 5.26
CA VAL A 10 3.69 -8.16 4.41
C VAL A 10 3.28 -8.23 2.94
N ARG A 11 2.80 -9.39 2.47
CA ARG A 11 2.29 -9.53 1.09
C ARG A 11 1.07 -8.65 0.82
N ALA A 12 0.10 -8.63 1.73
CA ALA A 12 -1.08 -7.78 1.62
C ALA A 12 -0.70 -6.29 1.63
N ALA A 13 0.23 -5.89 2.50
CA ALA A 13 0.76 -4.52 2.53
C ALA A 13 1.44 -4.14 1.21
N LEU A 14 2.30 -5.01 0.67
CA LEU A 14 2.97 -4.79 -0.62
C LEU A 14 1.95 -4.68 -1.77
N LYS A 15 0.89 -5.50 -1.77
CA LYS A 15 -0.20 -5.43 -2.74
C LYS A 15 -0.94 -4.09 -2.66
N GLY A 16 -1.26 -3.63 -1.45
CA GLY A 16 -1.90 -2.33 -1.23
C GLY A 16 -1.03 -1.15 -1.67
N LEU A 17 0.26 -1.17 -1.33
CA LEU A 17 1.23 -0.16 -1.76
C LEU A 17 1.41 -0.14 -3.29
N ALA A 18 1.47 -1.31 -3.94
CA ALA A 18 1.54 -1.40 -5.39
C ALA A 18 0.27 -0.91 -6.09
N GLN A 19 -0.92 -1.14 -5.49
CA GLN A 19 -2.18 -0.57 -5.96
C GLN A 19 -2.16 0.96 -5.81
N ARG A 20 -1.72 1.48 -4.66
CA ARG A 20 -1.58 2.93 -4.43
C ARG A 20 -0.65 3.58 -5.45
N GLN A 21 0.50 2.98 -5.72
CA GLN A 21 1.43 3.49 -6.73
C GLN A 21 0.78 3.61 -8.11
N ARG A 22 -0.01 2.61 -8.52
CA ARG A 22 -0.75 2.64 -9.79
C ARG A 22 -1.81 3.75 -9.83
N VAL A 23 -2.56 3.92 -8.74
CA VAL A 23 -3.58 4.98 -8.65
C VAL A 23 -2.95 6.37 -8.64
N ILE A 24 -1.82 6.56 -7.96
CA ILE A 24 -1.08 7.84 -8.00
C ILE A 24 -0.60 8.12 -9.43
N ALA A 25 -0.09 7.12 -10.15
CA ALA A 25 0.32 7.29 -11.54
C ALA A 25 -0.87 7.68 -12.44
N ASP A 26 -2.04 7.07 -12.24
CA ASP A 26 -3.28 7.41 -12.94
C ASP A 26 -3.74 8.84 -12.63
N ASN A 27 -3.65 9.27 -11.36
CA ASN A 27 -3.95 10.63 -10.96
C ASN A 27 -3.02 11.63 -11.66
N ILE A 28 -1.71 11.42 -11.59
CA ILE A 28 -0.71 12.30 -12.21
C ILE A 28 -0.93 12.37 -13.73
N ALA A 29 -1.22 11.25 -14.38
CA ALA A 29 -1.51 11.21 -15.82
C ALA A 29 -2.76 12.02 -16.21
N ASN A 30 -3.74 12.13 -15.30
CA ASN A 30 -5.00 12.83 -15.53
C ASN A 30 -5.08 14.21 -14.84
N ILE A 31 -3.94 14.77 -14.42
CA ILE A 31 -3.93 16.07 -13.73
C ILE A 31 -4.47 17.23 -14.58
N GLU A 32 -4.30 17.15 -15.91
CA GLU A 32 -4.82 18.15 -16.86
C GLU A 32 -6.18 17.76 -17.45
N THR A 33 -6.77 16.63 -17.03
CA THR A 33 -8.06 16.16 -17.52
C THR A 33 -9.20 16.88 -16.78
N PRO A 34 -10.03 17.71 -17.44
CA PRO A 34 -11.15 18.38 -16.79
C PRO A 34 -12.17 17.38 -16.22
N GLY A 35 -12.74 17.67 -15.06
CA GLY A 35 -13.73 16.80 -14.39
C GLY A 35 -13.18 15.49 -13.79
N PHE A 36 -11.85 15.27 -13.82
CA PHE A 36 -11.26 14.06 -13.26
C PHE A 36 -11.18 14.11 -11.73
N LEU A 37 -11.66 13.05 -11.06
CA LEU A 37 -11.59 12.89 -9.61
C LEU A 37 -10.45 11.94 -9.22
N ALA A 38 -9.53 12.45 -8.41
CA ALA A 38 -8.38 11.71 -7.91
C ALA A 38 -8.82 10.42 -7.21
N GLY A 39 -8.18 9.30 -7.55
CA GLY A 39 -8.34 8.05 -6.82
C GLY A 39 -7.49 8.03 -5.55
N ARG A 40 -8.00 7.40 -4.50
CA ARG A 40 -7.29 7.18 -3.23
C ARG A 40 -7.41 5.71 -2.87
N VAL A 41 -6.29 5.09 -2.50
CA VAL A 41 -6.25 3.69 -2.08
C VAL A 41 -6.22 3.60 -0.57
N GLN A 42 -7.20 2.91 0.00
CA GLN A 42 -7.37 2.68 1.43
C GLN A 42 -7.30 1.18 1.70
N PHE A 43 -6.31 0.75 2.47
CA PHE A 43 -6.16 -0.68 2.82
C PHE A 43 -5.56 -0.90 4.21
N GLU A 44 -4.86 0.10 4.77
CA GLU A 44 -4.14 -0.04 6.04
C GLU A 44 -5.05 -0.29 7.22
N GLU A 45 -6.22 0.35 7.27
CA GLU A 45 -7.16 0.16 8.38
C GLU A 45 -7.79 -1.23 8.33
N ALA A 46 -8.16 -1.70 7.15
CA ALA A 46 -8.63 -3.06 6.92
C ALA A 46 -7.54 -4.08 7.29
N LEU A 47 -6.28 -3.83 6.90
CA LEU A 47 -5.14 -4.68 7.24
C LEU A 47 -4.87 -4.70 8.76
N ARG A 48 -4.91 -3.55 9.41
CA ARG A 48 -4.75 -3.42 10.86
C ARG A 48 -5.84 -4.18 11.61
N THR A 49 -7.09 -4.09 11.14
CA THR A 49 -8.23 -4.79 11.71
C THR A 49 -8.11 -6.31 11.52
N ALA A 50 -7.68 -6.76 10.34
CA ALA A 50 -7.42 -8.18 10.08
C ALA A 50 -6.34 -8.75 11.00
N VAL A 51 -5.23 -8.01 11.19
CA VAL A 51 -4.16 -8.40 12.12
C VAL A 51 -4.65 -8.48 13.57
N LYS A 52 -5.43 -7.49 14.03
CA LYS A 52 -5.95 -7.46 15.41
C LYS A 52 -6.98 -8.55 15.68
N SER A 53 -7.82 -8.87 14.70
CA SER A 53 -8.87 -9.89 14.83
C SER A 53 -8.37 -11.33 14.65
N GLY A 54 -7.10 -11.51 14.25
CA GLY A 54 -6.55 -12.83 13.90
C GLY A 54 -7.15 -13.41 12.62
N SER A 55 -7.92 -12.62 11.87
CA SER A 55 -8.50 -12.99 10.57
C SER A 55 -7.42 -13.03 9.49
N ALA A 56 -7.65 -13.77 8.40
CA ALA A 56 -6.71 -13.97 7.30
C ALA A 56 -6.24 -12.63 6.67
N PRO A 57 -5.05 -12.10 7.03
CA PRO A 57 -4.62 -10.76 6.59
C PRO A 57 -4.30 -10.72 5.09
N GLY A 58 -4.01 -11.89 4.51
CA GLY A 58 -3.77 -12.07 3.09
C GLY A 58 -5.01 -11.89 2.20
N GLN A 59 -6.22 -11.83 2.78
CA GLN A 59 -7.47 -11.60 2.03
C GLN A 59 -7.91 -10.13 2.02
N VAL A 60 -7.13 -9.24 2.64
CA VAL A 60 -7.43 -7.80 2.62
C VAL A 60 -7.15 -7.27 1.22
N GLU A 61 -8.22 -6.97 0.50
CA GLU A 61 -8.16 -6.32 -0.81
C GLU A 61 -8.07 -4.80 -0.64
N PRO A 62 -7.15 -4.13 -1.35
CA PRO A 62 -7.07 -2.68 -1.30
C PRO A 62 -8.27 -2.05 -2.00
N GLU A 63 -9.01 -1.21 -1.28
CA GLU A 63 -10.15 -0.47 -1.82
C GLU A 63 -9.67 0.84 -2.45
N THR A 64 -10.22 1.18 -3.62
CA THR A 64 -9.96 2.47 -4.27
C THR A 64 -11.24 3.30 -4.24
N ALA A 65 -11.18 4.46 -3.59
CA ALA A 65 -12.26 5.42 -3.52
C ALA A 65 -11.91 6.68 -4.33
N ARG A 66 -12.92 7.44 -4.77
CA ARG A 66 -12.70 8.76 -5.36
C ARG A 66 -12.52 9.79 -4.25
N SER A 67 -11.66 10.77 -4.49
CA SER A 67 -11.43 11.87 -3.55
C SER A 67 -12.68 12.75 -3.47
N LEU A 68 -13.05 13.07 -2.24
CA LEU A 68 -14.12 14.02 -1.90
C LEU A 68 -13.56 15.44 -1.66
N GLU A 69 -12.27 15.65 -1.94
CA GLU A 69 -11.64 16.98 -1.82
C GLU A 69 -12.28 17.97 -2.81
N PRO A 70 -12.36 19.27 -2.44
CA PRO A 70 -12.89 20.30 -3.32
C PRO A 70 -12.22 20.28 -4.69
N THR A 71 -13.04 20.38 -5.74
CA THR A 71 -12.56 20.47 -7.11
C THR A 71 -12.10 21.89 -7.42
N ARG A 72 -11.14 22.01 -8.35
CA ARG A 72 -10.79 23.30 -8.96
C ARG A 72 -11.93 23.80 -9.86
N GLU A 73 -11.77 25.01 -10.39
CA GLU A 73 -12.66 25.62 -11.38
C GLU A 73 -13.01 24.71 -12.58
N ASN A 74 -12.10 23.79 -12.96
CA ASN A 74 -12.29 22.85 -14.06
C ASN A 74 -12.91 21.50 -13.64
N GLY A 75 -13.37 21.35 -12.40
CA GLY A 75 -13.95 20.11 -11.87
C GLY A 75 -12.94 19.02 -11.51
N ASN A 76 -11.63 19.28 -11.62
CA ASN A 76 -10.57 18.33 -11.28
C ASN A 76 -10.03 18.59 -9.85
N ASN A 77 -9.82 17.55 -9.05
CA ASN A 77 -9.25 17.64 -7.69
C ASN A 77 -7.88 16.93 -7.49
N VAL A 78 -7.21 16.49 -8.55
CA VAL A 78 -5.84 15.93 -8.50
C VAL A 78 -4.84 17.03 -8.20
N ASN A 79 -4.06 16.91 -7.13
CA ASN A 79 -2.99 17.87 -6.80
C ASN A 79 -1.59 17.21 -6.95
N LEU A 80 -0.75 17.73 -7.86
CA LEU A 80 0.56 17.15 -8.19
C LEU A 80 1.48 17.02 -6.98
N ASP A 81 1.53 18.06 -6.13
CA ASP A 81 2.42 18.08 -4.98
C ASP A 81 2.00 17.00 -3.97
N HIS A 82 0.69 16.87 -3.73
CA HIS A 82 0.14 15.80 -2.91
C HIS A 82 0.39 14.41 -3.50
N GLU A 83 0.22 14.24 -4.81
CA GLU A 83 0.48 12.96 -5.48
C GLU A 83 1.98 12.60 -5.42
N THR A 84 2.86 13.58 -5.57
CA THR A 84 4.32 13.39 -5.47
C THR A 84 4.74 12.98 -4.07
N LEU A 85 4.24 13.66 -3.04
CA LEU A 85 4.52 13.30 -1.64
C LEU A 85 3.97 11.90 -1.31
N SER A 86 2.76 11.61 -1.77
CA SER A 86 2.14 10.29 -1.59
C SER A 86 2.93 9.19 -2.30
N HIS A 87 3.48 9.49 -3.48
CA HIS A 87 4.34 8.57 -4.24
C HIS A 87 5.61 8.25 -3.46
N MET A 88 6.30 9.29 -2.96
CA MET A 88 7.53 9.14 -2.17
C MET A 88 7.30 8.31 -0.91
N ASP A 89 6.23 8.61 -0.14
CA ASP A 89 5.85 7.81 1.04
C ASP A 89 5.57 6.35 0.65
N THR A 90 4.83 6.14 -0.44
CA THR A 90 4.51 4.78 -0.93
C THR A 90 5.76 4.00 -1.29
N VAL A 91 6.71 4.61 -2.02
CA VAL A 91 7.98 3.97 -2.40
C VAL A 91 8.81 3.64 -1.17
N LEU A 92 8.93 4.57 -0.22
CA LEU A 92 9.69 4.35 1.01
C LEU A 92 9.11 3.20 1.85
N ARG A 93 7.78 3.15 1.99
CA ARG A 93 7.08 2.06 2.68
C ARG A 93 7.29 0.73 1.96
N TYR A 94 7.19 0.72 0.64
CA TYR A 94 7.38 -0.49 -0.15
C TYR A 94 8.79 -1.07 0.03
N GLN A 95 9.81 -0.22 -0.09
CA GLN A 95 11.20 -0.61 0.15
C GLN A 95 11.42 -1.10 1.60
N THR A 96 10.80 -0.46 2.58
CA THR A 96 10.89 -0.86 3.99
C THR A 96 10.25 -2.23 4.21
N MET A 97 9.08 -2.50 3.60
CA MET A 97 8.41 -3.80 3.67
C MET A 97 9.23 -4.91 3.01
N LEU A 98 9.88 -4.63 1.87
CA LEU A 98 10.81 -5.59 1.25
C LEU A 98 12.00 -5.90 2.17
N LYS A 99 12.63 -4.88 2.76
CA LYS A 99 13.71 -5.07 3.74
C LYS A 99 13.27 -5.92 4.93
N ALA A 100 12.05 -5.71 5.43
CA ALA A 100 11.49 -6.52 6.51
C ALA A 100 11.28 -7.99 6.09
N LEU A 101 10.82 -8.24 4.86
CA LEU A 101 10.68 -9.58 4.30
C LEU A 101 12.04 -10.29 4.19
N ASP A 102 13.05 -9.60 3.68
CA ASP A 102 14.41 -10.14 3.55
C ASP A 102 15.04 -10.44 4.91
N ALA A 103 14.90 -9.52 5.87
CA ALA A 103 15.37 -9.72 7.24
C ALA A 103 14.74 -10.98 7.87
N LYS A 104 13.43 -11.18 7.66
CA LYS A 104 12.73 -12.38 8.10
C LYS A 104 13.27 -13.65 7.43
N HIS A 105 13.44 -13.66 6.10
CA HIS A 105 13.99 -14.81 5.39
C HIS A 105 15.40 -15.18 5.86
N ASN A 106 16.23 -14.17 6.16
CA ASN A 106 17.55 -14.40 6.70
C ASN A 106 17.50 -15.03 8.09
N LEU A 107 16.59 -14.59 8.96
CA LEU A 107 16.38 -15.22 10.27
C LEU A 107 15.99 -16.69 10.13
N LEU A 108 15.06 -17.02 9.22
CA LEU A 108 14.66 -18.40 8.95
C LEU A 108 15.84 -19.27 8.49
N ARG A 109 16.67 -18.74 7.57
CA ARG A 109 17.88 -19.44 7.10
C ARG A 109 18.90 -19.63 8.23
N THR A 110 19.07 -18.64 9.11
CA THR A 110 19.98 -18.73 10.25
C THR A 110 19.52 -19.80 11.24
N VAL A 111 18.23 -19.86 11.59
CA VAL A 111 17.70 -20.89 12.48
C VAL A 111 17.79 -22.28 11.85
N ALA A 112 17.46 -22.40 10.56
CA ALA A 112 17.55 -23.68 9.85
C ALA A 112 18.99 -24.20 9.68
N ARG A 113 20.00 -23.30 9.63
CA ARG A 113 21.42 -23.68 9.53
C ARG A 113 22.14 -23.80 10.87
N GLY A 114 21.74 -23.03 11.88
CA GLY A 114 22.36 -23.00 13.21
C GLY A 114 21.77 -24.00 14.22
N GLY A 115 20.81 -24.84 13.78
CA GLY A 115 20.20 -25.89 14.58
C GLY A 115 20.89 -27.26 14.50
N MET A 116 22.16 -27.33 14.07
CA MET A 116 23.01 -28.53 14.14
C MET A 116 24.24 -28.27 14.99
#